data_AF-A0A7Y3PVF8-F1
#
_entry.id   AF-A0A7Y3PVF8-F1
#
_cell.length_a   1.000
_cell.length_b   1.000
_cell.length_c   1.000
_cell.angle_alpha   90.00
_cell.angle_beta   90.00
_cell.angle_gamma   90.00
#
_symmetry.space_group_name_H-M   'P 1'
#
loop_
_entity.id
_entity.type
_entity.pdbx_description
1 polymer ?
#
loop_
_entity_poly.entity_id
_entity_poly.type
_entity_poly.pdbx_seq_one_letter_code
_entity_poly.pdbx_strand_id
1 'polypeptide(L)'
;MPDLLWDDVKDHFDPDATGALPDLRIPYASADDWQALLDLVVERGWNHECLEGADALALPRAADVFARPPDAECPQLRVRPAEDMLAIFRFLADEEIDFDMDVREVRGQERLDLFCDFLRATGRRPLLREP
;
A
#
# COMPACT_ATOMS: atom_id res chain seq x y z
N MET A 1 -15.78 -11.24 -11.38
CA MET A 1 -14.68 -12.23 -11.44
C MET A 1 -15.07 -13.36 -10.50
N PRO A 2 -14.85 -14.64 -10.83
CA PRO A 2 -14.94 -15.66 -9.79
C PRO A 2 -14.02 -15.25 -8.64
N ASP A 3 -14.50 -15.39 -7.41
CA ASP A 3 -13.69 -15.06 -6.25
C ASP A 3 -12.45 -15.95 -6.25
N LEU A 4 -11.29 -15.31 -6.06
CA LEU A 4 -10.00 -15.98 -6.06
C LEU A 4 -9.96 -16.94 -4.87
N LEU A 5 -9.74 -18.23 -5.10
CA LEU A 5 -9.72 -19.21 -4.02
C LEU A 5 -8.33 -19.34 -3.43
N TRP A 6 -8.25 -19.37 -2.10
CA TRP A 6 -6.98 -19.51 -1.37
C TRP A 6 -6.17 -20.73 -1.83
N ASP A 7 -6.82 -21.87 -2.04
CA ASP A 7 -6.13 -23.09 -2.46
C ASP A 7 -5.48 -22.99 -3.84
N ASP A 8 -5.96 -22.09 -4.70
CA ASP A 8 -5.40 -21.87 -6.03
C ASP A 8 -4.17 -20.94 -6.02
N VAL A 9 -4.03 -20.10 -4.97
CA VAL A 9 -3.02 -19.02 -4.95
C VAL A 9 -2.09 -19.00 -3.75
N LYS A 10 -2.29 -19.87 -2.76
CA LYS A 10 -1.50 -19.90 -1.51
C LYS A 10 0.02 -19.94 -1.74
N ASP A 11 0.48 -20.54 -2.82
CA ASP A 11 1.91 -20.63 -3.17
C ASP A 11 2.50 -19.24 -3.50
N HIS A 12 1.68 -18.28 -3.94
CA HIS A 12 2.11 -16.89 -4.15
C HIS A 12 2.28 -16.10 -2.85
N PHE A 13 1.84 -16.66 -1.72
CA PHE A 13 1.98 -16.04 -0.40
C PHE A 13 3.00 -16.79 0.47
N ASP A 14 3.74 -17.75 -0.10
CA ASP A 14 4.81 -18.45 0.60
C ASP A 14 6.05 -17.54 0.71
N PRO A 15 6.43 -17.07 1.91
CA PRO A 15 7.55 -16.16 2.09
C PRO A 15 8.90 -16.76 1.67
N ASP A 16 9.02 -18.09 1.68
CA ASP A 16 10.25 -18.77 1.24
C ASP A 16 10.37 -18.77 -0.29
N ALA A 17 9.25 -18.63 -1.01
CA ALA A 17 9.21 -18.59 -2.47
C ALA A 17 9.17 -17.16 -3.04
N THR A 18 8.37 -16.27 -2.44
CA THR A 18 8.11 -14.91 -2.96
C THR A 18 8.77 -13.79 -2.17
N GLY A 19 9.44 -14.13 -1.06
CA GLY A 19 9.85 -13.15 -0.05
C GLY A 19 8.67 -12.75 0.85
N ALA A 20 8.98 -12.31 2.07
CA ALA A 20 7.98 -11.93 3.07
C ALA A 20 7.30 -10.58 2.78
N LEU A 21 7.98 -9.71 2.04
CA LEU A 21 7.55 -8.36 1.68
C LEU A 21 7.78 -8.17 0.17
N PRO A 22 6.96 -8.76 -0.71
CA PRO A 22 7.05 -8.51 -2.13
C PRO A 22 6.75 -7.05 -2.45
N ASP A 23 7.52 -6.47 -3.36
CA ASP A 23 7.27 -5.14 -3.92
C ASP A 23 6.00 -5.16 -4.78
N LEU A 24 5.05 -4.29 -4.46
CA LEU A 24 3.84 -4.03 -5.24
C LEU A 24 3.88 -2.61 -5.77
N ARG A 25 3.38 -2.44 -6.99
CA ARG A 25 3.44 -1.16 -7.72
C ARG A 25 2.13 -0.84 -8.41
N ILE A 26 1.72 0.41 -8.27
CA ILE A 26 0.69 1.04 -9.10
C ILE A 26 1.38 2.07 -10.00
N PRO A 27 1.64 1.73 -11.27
CA PRO A 27 2.31 2.64 -12.20
C PRO A 27 1.34 3.73 -12.69
N TYR A 28 1.90 4.80 -13.28
CA TYR A 28 1.15 5.91 -13.86
C TYR A 28 0.30 6.68 -12.84
N ALA A 29 0.82 6.78 -11.61
CA ALA A 29 0.24 7.60 -10.55
C ALA A 29 0.65 9.07 -10.71
N SER A 30 0.22 9.89 -9.74
CA SER A 30 0.55 11.30 -9.59
C SER A 30 0.54 11.69 -8.11
N ALA A 31 0.99 12.90 -7.79
CA ALA A 31 0.86 13.43 -6.42
C ALA A 31 -0.61 13.50 -5.93
N ASP A 32 -1.57 13.70 -6.83
CA ASP A 32 -3.01 13.70 -6.51
C ASP A 32 -3.50 12.29 -6.19
N ASP A 33 -2.95 11.28 -6.86
CA ASP A 33 -3.23 9.86 -6.63
C ASP A 33 -2.69 9.39 -5.27
N TRP A 34 -1.49 9.82 -4.93
CA TRP A 34 -0.95 9.68 -3.58
C TRP A 34 -1.84 10.36 -2.54
N GLN A 35 -2.33 11.57 -2.80
CA GLN A 35 -3.26 12.24 -1.88
C GLN A 35 -4.58 11.46 -1.73
N ALA A 36 -5.10 10.92 -2.83
CA ALA A 36 -6.31 10.11 -2.81
C ALA A 36 -6.15 8.81 -2.01
N LEU A 37 -4.96 8.20 -2.01
CA LEU A 37 -4.61 7.07 -1.15
C LEU A 37 -4.60 7.47 0.33
N LEU A 38 -4.00 8.60 0.68
CA LEU A 38 -3.98 9.10 2.07
C LEU A 38 -5.39 9.38 2.57
N ASP A 39 -6.21 10.02 1.74
CA ASP A 39 -7.61 10.28 2.06
C ASP A 39 -8.40 8.97 2.22
N LEU A 40 -8.11 7.95 1.39
CA LEU A 40 -8.73 6.63 1.49
C LEU A 40 -8.38 5.93 2.82
N VAL A 41 -7.12 5.99 3.25
CA VAL A 41 -6.68 5.42 4.53
C VAL A 41 -7.49 6.00 5.69
N VAL A 42 -7.67 7.32 5.70
CA VAL A 42 -8.47 8.04 6.70
C VAL A 42 -9.95 7.69 6.58
N GLU A 43 -10.51 7.71 5.37
CA GLU A 43 -11.93 7.40 5.09
C GLU A 43 -12.31 5.98 5.54
N ARG A 44 -11.42 5.01 5.31
CA ARG A 44 -11.62 3.60 5.71
C ARG A 44 -11.39 3.36 7.19
N GLY A 45 -10.85 4.34 7.92
CA GLY A 45 -10.50 4.20 9.33
C GLY A 45 -9.41 3.16 9.57
N TRP A 46 -8.56 2.90 8.56
CA TRP A 46 -7.46 1.95 8.71
C TRP A 46 -6.43 2.48 9.70
N ASN A 47 -5.92 1.58 10.55
CA ASN A 47 -4.83 1.92 11.43
C ASN A 47 -3.61 2.26 10.58
N HIS A 48 -2.97 3.40 10.88
CA HIS A 48 -1.83 3.86 10.10
C HIS A 48 -0.82 4.60 10.96
N GLU A 49 0.43 4.54 10.54
CA GLU A 49 1.56 5.24 11.14
C GLU A 49 2.40 5.83 10.02
N CYS A 50 2.71 7.12 10.09
CA CYS A 50 3.70 7.74 9.21
C CYS A 50 5.01 7.86 9.97
N LEU A 51 6.11 7.42 9.37
CA LEU A 51 7.45 7.45 9.96
C LEU A 51 8.41 8.15 9.00
N GLU A 52 9.33 8.95 9.54
CA GLU A 52 10.51 9.44 8.83
C GLU A 52 11.72 9.00 9.65
N GLY A 53 12.49 8.07 9.08
CA GLY A 53 13.50 7.34 9.84
C GLY A 53 12.90 6.58 11.02
N ALA A 54 13.23 7.04 12.24
CA ALA A 54 12.72 6.47 13.49
C ALA A 54 11.59 7.31 14.12
N ASP A 55 11.29 8.49 13.58
CA ASP A 55 10.37 9.45 14.18
C ASP A 55 8.97 9.31 13.60
N ALA A 56 7.97 9.26 14.49
CA ALA A 56 6.57 9.24 14.10
C ALA A 56 6.10 10.65 13.72
N LEU A 57 5.43 10.74 12.57
CA LEU A 57 4.90 11.97 11.99
C LEU A 57 3.38 11.92 11.90
N ALA A 58 2.76 13.11 11.87
CA ALA A 58 1.39 13.24 11.41
C ALA A 58 1.30 12.85 9.93
N LEU A 59 0.14 12.35 9.51
CA LEU A 59 -0.11 12.02 8.10
C LEU A 59 0.12 13.27 7.22
N PRO A 60 1.09 13.26 6.30
CA PRO A 60 1.44 14.44 5.53
C PRO A 60 0.44 14.69 4.38
N ARG A 61 0.56 15.83 3.70
CA ARG A 61 -0.03 16.01 2.37
C ARG A 61 0.94 15.45 1.34
N ALA A 62 0.44 14.77 0.32
CA ALA A 62 1.30 14.19 -0.72
C ALA A 62 2.16 15.26 -1.41
N ALA A 63 1.56 16.40 -1.76
CA ALA A 63 2.29 17.53 -2.36
C ALA A 63 3.43 18.06 -1.48
N ASP A 64 3.25 18.07 -0.15
CA ASP A 64 4.28 18.53 0.78
C ASP A 64 5.43 17.52 0.91
N VAL A 65 5.19 16.23 0.63
CA VAL A 65 6.25 15.22 0.59
C VAL A 65 7.07 15.37 -0.69
N PHE A 66 6.41 15.48 -1.85
CA PHE A 66 7.08 15.56 -3.14
C PHE A 66 7.69 16.93 -3.46
N ALA A 67 7.31 17.99 -2.74
CA ALA A 67 7.97 19.29 -2.83
C ALA A 67 9.31 19.37 -2.07
N ARG A 68 9.68 18.32 -1.31
CA ARG A 68 10.91 18.30 -0.51
C ARG A 68 12.15 18.16 -1.40
N PRO A 69 13.33 18.56 -0.89
CA PRO A 69 14.59 18.29 -1.57
C PRO A 69 14.78 16.79 -1.87
N PRO A 70 15.38 16.40 -3.01
CA PRO A 70 15.57 14.99 -3.38
C PRO A 70 16.43 14.18 -2.40
N ASP A 71 17.23 14.85 -1.57
CA ASP A 71 18.08 14.26 -0.52
C ASP A 71 17.42 14.22 0.85
N ALA A 72 16.19 14.73 0.99
CA ALA A 72 15.41 14.62 2.21
C ALA A 72 15.07 13.15 2.48
N GLU A 73 14.97 12.80 3.76
CA GLU A 73 14.56 11.46 4.16
C GLU A 73 13.15 11.17 3.67
N CYS A 74 12.97 10.01 3.03
CA CYS A 74 11.70 9.59 2.47
C CYS A 74 10.80 9.06 3.60
N PRO A 75 9.62 9.66 3.83
CA PRO A 75 8.69 9.13 4.80
C PRO A 75 8.13 7.78 4.34
N GLN A 76 7.75 6.95 5.30
CA GLN A 76 7.08 5.67 5.09
C GLN A 76 5.72 5.71 5.75
N LEU A 77 4.69 5.31 5.01
CA LEU A 77 3.35 5.13 5.54
C LEU A 77 3.07 3.64 5.74
N ARG A 78 2.89 3.25 6.99
CA ARG A 78 2.44 1.91 7.37
C ARG A 78 0.93 1.93 7.52
N VAL A 79 0.24 1.05 6.81
CA VAL A 79 -1.23 0.91 6.84
C VAL A 79 -1.59 -0.51 7.21
N ARG A 80 -2.55 -0.66 8.11
CA ARG A 80 -3.12 -1.94 8.54
C ARG A 80 -4.60 -1.97 8.21
N PRO A 81 -4.98 -2.46 7.00
CA PRO A 81 -6.38 -2.72 6.65
C PRO A 81 -7.08 -3.76 7.54
N ALA A 82 -6.31 -4.63 8.19
CA ALA A 82 -6.75 -5.52 9.27
C ALA A 82 -5.63 -5.61 10.33
N GLU A 83 -5.95 -6.08 11.54
CA GLU A 83 -5.06 -6.04 12.73
C GLU A 83 -3.62 -6.48 12.44
N ASP A 84 -3.45 -7.53 11.63
CA ASP A 84 -2.14 -8.11 11.33
C ASP A 84 -1.67 -7.86 9.88
N MET A 85 -2.48 -7.27 8.99
CA MET A 85 -2.11 -7.15 7.58
C MET A 85 -1.39 -5.84 7.32
N LEU A 86 -0.07 -5.86 7.25
CA LEU A 86 0.75 -4.64 7.09
C LEU A 86 1.06 -4.34 5.61
N ALA A 87 0.70 -3.13 5.17
CA ALA A 87 1.17 -2.52 3.93
C ALA A 87 2.14 -1.37 4.25
N ILE A 88 3.28 -1.29 3.56
CA ILE A 88 4.32 -0.28 3.78
C ILE A 88 4.51 0.52 2.50
N PHE A 89 3.93 1.70 2.42
CA PHE A 89 4.08 2.63 1.31
C PHE A 89 5.31 3.50 1.49
N ARG A 90 6.04 3.75 0.40
CA ARG A 90 7.21 4.63 0.39
C ARG A 90 7.02 5.71 -0.67
N PHE A 91 7.17 6.98 -0.27
CA PHE A 91 7.00 8.12 -1.17
C PHE A 91 8.26 8.35 -2.02
N LEU A 92 8.61 7.37 -2.88
CA LEU A 92 9.84 7.39 -3.67
C LEU A 92 9.73 8.28 -4.91
N ALA A 93 8.56 8.27 -5.55
CA ALA A 93 8.24 9.02 -6.76
C ALA A 93 6.75 9.37 -6.76
N ASP A 94 6.36 10.45 -7.44
CA ASP A 94 4.95 10.79 -7.55
C ASP A 94 4.27 10.04 -8.71
N GLU A 95 5.05 9.55 -9.69
CA GLU A 95 4.54 8.85 -10.87
C GLU A 95 4.21 7.36 -10.65
N GLU A 96 4.58 6.80 -9.49
CA GLU A 96 4.21 5.46 -9.08
C GLU A 96 3.93 5.38 -7.58
N ILE A 97 3.00 4.50 -7.20
CA ILE A 97 2.78 4.13 -5.79
C ILE A 97 3.44 2.77 -5.58
N ASP A 98 4.58 2.77 -4.90
CA ASP A 98 5.26 1.56 -4.46
C ASP A 98 4.93 1.25 -3.00
N PHE A 99 4.64 -0.02 -2.73
CA PHE A 99 4.43 -0.50 -1.38
C PHE A 99 4.77 -1.98 -1.24
N ASP A 100 5.21 -2.34 -0.05
CA ASP A 100 5.35 -3.73 0.33
C ASP A 100 4.09 -4.20 1.03
N MET A 101 3.81 -5.50 0.96
CA MET A 101 2.81 -6.12 1.83
C MET A 101 3.35 -7.34 2.53
N ASP A 102 3.05 -7.50 3.82
CA ASP A 102 3.44 -8.71 4.57
C ASP A 102 2.57 -9.90 4.16
N VAL A 103 3.08 -10.72 3.24
CA VAL A 103 2.35 -11.88 2.73
C VAL A 103 2.18 -12.99 3.77
N ARG A 104 2.94 -12.96 4.87
CA ARG A 104 2.81 -13.95 5.95
C ARG A 104 1.45 -13.85 6.64
N GLU A 105 0.83 -12.68 6.55
CA GLU A 105 -0.41 -12.31 7.22
C GLU A 105 -1.65 -12.57 6.32
N VAL A 106 -1.41 -12.88 5.05
CA VAL A 106 -2.44 -13.33 4.11
C VAL A 106 -2.51 -14.86 4.18
N ARG A 107 -3.31 -15.37 5.10
CA ARG A 107 -3.49 -16.82 5.32
C ARG A 107 -4.96 -17.21 5.37
N GLY A 108 -5.36 -18.08 4.45
CA GLY A 108 -6.73 -18.54 4.32
C GLY A 108 -7.63 -17.57 3.56
N GLN A 109 -8.85 -18.01 3.25
CA GLN A 109 -9.76 -17.31 2.35
C GLN A 109 -10.14 -15.91 2.87
N GLU A 110 -10.48 -15.77 4.14
CA GLU A 110 -10.89 -14.47 4.72
C GLU A 110 -9.81 -13.40 4.57
N ARG A 111 -8.54 -13.76 4.84
CA ARG A 111 -7.42 -12.83 4.68
C ARG A 111 -7.13 -12.54 3.21
N LEU A 112 -7.30 -13.51 2.31
CA LEU A 112 -7.18 -13.31 0.86
C LEU A 112 -8.27 -12.36 0.34
N ASP A 113 -9.49 -12.47 0.83
CA ASP A 113 -10.60 -11.60 0.45
C ASP A 113 -10.32 -10.15 0.90
N LEU A 114 -9.86 -9.96 2.14
CA LEU A 114 -9.43 -8.66 2.66
C LEU A 114 -8.27 -8.07 1.86
N PHE A 115 -7.28 -8.88 1.49
CA PHE A 115 -6.18 -8.50 0.62
C PHE A 115 -6.69 -8.01 -0.74
N CYS A 116 -7.57 -8.78 -1.36
CA CYS A 116 -8.18 -8.43 -2.65
C CYS A 116 -9.01 -7.16 -2.57
N ASP A 117 -9.78 -6.96 -1.50
CA ASP A 117 -10.58 -5.76 -1.29
C ASP A 117 -9.71 -4.54 -1.00
N PHE A 118 -8.59 -4.70 -0.29
CA PHE A 118 -7.58 -3.67 -0.12
C PHE A 118 -7.01 -3.25 -1.48
N LEU A 119 -6.51 -4.19 -2.29
CA LEU A 119 -5.99 -3.90 -3.63
C LEU A 119 -7.03 -3.26 -4.54
N ARG A 120 -8.30 -3.68 -4.47
CA ARG A 120 -9.39 -3.05 -5.22
C ARG A 120 -9.62 -1.63 -4.74
N ALA A 121 -9.62 -1.37 -3.44
CA ALA A 121 -9.82 -0.04 -2.90
C ALA A 121 -8.66 0.89 -3.29
N THR A 122 -7.42 0.42 -3.19
CA THR A 122 -6.22 1.15 -3.57
C THR A 122 -5.97 1.18 -5.07
N GLY A 123 -6.69 0.43 -5.90
CA GLY A 123 -6.58 0.48 -7.36
C GLY A 123 -7.77 1.11 -8.09
N ARG A 124 -8.89 1.39 -7.41
CA ARG A 124 -10.16 1.89 -8.01
C ARG A 124 -10.42 3.39 -7.92
N ARG A 125 -9.72 4.14 -7.06
CA ARG A 125 -9.66 5.60 -7.25
C ARG A 125 -8.97 5.86 -8.60
N PRO A 126 -9.16 7.03 -9.26
CA PRO A 126 -8.63 7.27 -10.61
C PRO A 126 -7.09 7.38 -10.62
N LEU A 127 -6.42 6.30 -10.25
CA LEU A 127 -4.98 6.05 -10.19
C LEU A 127 -4.48 5.44 -11.51
N LEU A 128 -5.39 5.29 -12.47
CA LEU A 128 -5.15 4.83 -13.82
C LEU A 128 -5.85 5.81 -14.75
N ARG A 129 -5.12 6.79 -15.27
CA ARG A 129 -5.51 7.38 -16.56
C ARG A 129 -5.12 6.37 -17.63
N GLU A 130 -6.11 5.91 -18.40
CA GLU A 130 -5.84 5.27 -19.68
C GLU A 130 -5.04 6.23 -20.58
N PRO A 131 -4.14 5.71 -21.44
CA PRO A 131 -3.11 6.48 -22.16
C PRO A 131 -3.64 7.57 -23.10
#